data_AF-A0A938HM10-F1
#
_entry.id   AF-A0A938HM10-F1
#
_cell.length_a   1.000
_cell.length_b   1.000
_cell.length_c   1.000
_cell.angle_alpha   90.00
_cell.angle_beta   90.00
_cell.angle_gamma   90.00
#
_symmetry.space_group_name_H-M   'P 1'
#
loop_
_entity.id
_entity.type
_entity.pdbx_description
1 polymer ?
#
loop_
_entity_poly.entity_id
_entity_poly.type
_entity_poly.pdbx_seq_one_letter_code
_entity_poly.pdbx_strand_id
1 'polypeptide(L)' 'MARRKYGPHTRLVRHRRVRKRVRGTGVRPRLAVFRSNRHIYAQVI' A
#
# COMPACT_ATOMS: atom_id res chain seq x y z
N MET A 1 -26.28 -14.04 -2.07
CA MET A 1 -25.52 -12.77 -2.00
C MET A 1 -24.03 -13.05 -2.16
N ALA A 2 -23.38 -12.51 -3.19
CA ALA A 2 -21.96 -12.80 -3.47
C ALA A 2 -21.04 -12.12 -2.44
N ARG A 3 -20.18 -12.89 -1.77
CA ARG A 3 -19.13 -12.34 -0.89
C ARG A 3 -18.11 -11.58 -1.75
N ARG A 4 -17.84 -10.33 -1.39
CA ARG A 4 -16.84 -9.48 -2.05
C ARG A 4 -15.44 -10.09 -1.88
N LYS A 5 -14.94 -10.77 -2.93
CA LYS A 5 -13.62 -11.45 -2.96
C LYS A 5 -12.44 -10.52 -2.65
N TYR A 6 -12.57 -9.21 -2.91
CA TYR A 6 -11.50 -8.24 -2.76
C TYR A 6 -11.96 -7.04 -1.91
N GLY A 7 -11.61 -7.10 -0.63
CA GLY A 7 -11.85 -6.03 0.34
C GLY A 7 -10.56 -5.25 0.67
N PRO A 8 -10.68 -4.04 1.25
CA PRO A 8 -9.53 -3.21 1.66
C PRO A 8 -8.53 -3.95 2.56
N HIS A 9 -9.01 -4.96 3.30
CA HIS A 9 -8.19 -5.83 4.13
C HIS A 9 -7.06 -6.53 3.35
N THR A 10 -7.33 -7.00 2.12
CA THR A 10 -6.32 -7.65 1.28
C THR A 10 -5.18 -6.72 0.88
N ARG A 11 -5.48 -5.43 0.67
CA ARG A 11 -4.49 -4.40 0.38
C ARG A 11 -3.57 -4.16 1.59
N LEU A 12 -4.14 -4.07 2.79
CA LEU A 12 -3.37 -3.86 4.02
C LEU A 12 -2.39 -5.01 4.27
N VAL A 13 -2.83 -6.26 4.05
CA VAL A 13 -1.96 -7.44 4.17
C VAL A 13 -0.79 -7.39 3.20
N ARG A 14 -1.03 -7.05 1.92
CA ARG A 14 0.04 -6.89 0.92
C ARG A 14 0.99 -5.75 1.27
N HIS A 15 0.46 -4.58 1.65
CA HIS A 15 1.28 -3.45 2.09
C HIS A 15 2.18 -3.83 3.27
N ARG A 16 1.63 -4.51 4.28
CA ARG A 16 2.40 -4.98 5.44
C ARG A 16 3.50 -5.96 5.02
N ARG A 17 3.20 -6.90 4.11
CA ARG A 17 4.19 -7.87 3.59
C ARG A 17 5.33 -7.18 2.85
N VAL A 18 5.04 -6.24 1.96
CA VAL A 18 6.06 -5.49 1.20
C VAL A 18 6.91 -4.64 2.15
N ARG A 19 6.28 -3.94 3.10
CA ARG A 19 6.97 -3.09 4.10
C ARG A 19 7.86 -3.87 5.06
N LYS A 20 7.72 -5.20 5.19
CA LYS A 20 8.69 -6.01 5.93
C LYS A 20 10.09 -5.95 5.31
N ARG A 21 10.16 -5.87 3.96
CA ARG A 21 11.41 -5.81 3.19
C ARG A 21 11.77 -4.40 2.76
N VAL A 22 10.79 -3.60 2.33
CA VAL A 22 10.99 -2.23 1.82
C VAL A 22 10.71 -1.24 2.95
N ARG A 23 11.77 -0.86 3.68
CA ARG A 23 11.74 0.19 4.70
C ARG A 23 12.40 1.44 4.15
N GLY A 24 11.81 2.60 4.44
CA GLY A 24 12.44 3.89 4.15
C GLY A 24 13.41 4.25 5.26
N THR A 25 14.57 4.78 4.92
CA THR A 25 15.54 5.37 5.84
C THR A 25 15.77 6.83 5.45
N GLY A 26 16.39 7.65 6.31
CA GLY A 26 16.65 9.05 6.00
C GLY A 26 17.48 9.27 4.72
N VAL A 27 18.39 8.33 4.42
CA VAL A 27 19.23 8.37 3.20
C VAL A 27 18.49 7.79 1.99
N ARG A 28 17.55 6.86 2.20
CA ARG A 28 16.77 6.21 1.13
C ARG A 28 15.31 6.07 1.55
N PRO A 29 14.50 7.13 1.39
CA PRO A 29 13.09 7.08 1.75
C PRO A 29 12.32 6.15 0.81
N ARG A 30 11.21 5.59 1.29
CA ARG A 30 10.32 4.72 0.51
C ARG A 30 9.20 5.54 -0.12
N LEU A 31 8.74 5.12 -1.29
CA LEU A 31 7.53 5.66 -1.90
C LEU A 31 6.29 4.94 -1.36
N ALA A 32 5.39 5.66 -0.71
CA ALA A 32 4.10 5.18 -0.26
C ALA A 32 3.01 5.58 -1.27
N VAL A 33 2.33 4.58 -1.84
CA VAL A 33 1.27 4.80 -2.85
C VAL A 33 -0.10 4.41 -2.29
N PHE A 34 -1.10 5.24 -2.56
CA PHE A 34 -2.51 4.96 -2.32
C PHE A 34 -3.29 5.12 -3.64
N ARG A 35 -4.12 4.14 -3.98
CA ARG A 35 -4.97 4.16 -5.17
C ARG A 35 -6.44 4.11 -4.79
N SER A 36 -7.20 5.07 -5.29
CA SER A 36 -8.66 5.04 -5.32
C SER A 36 -9.15 4.66 -6.73
N ASN A 37 -10.46 4.65 -6.95
CA ASN A 37 -11.02 4.41 -8.28
C ASN A 37 -10.76 5.57 -9.24
N ARG A 38 -10.55 6.79 -8.71
CA ARG A 38 -10.44 8.02 -9.52
C ARG A 38 -9.01 8.55 -9.60
N HIS A 39 -8.21 8.38 -8.55
CA HIS A 39 -6.88 8.98 -8.47
C HIS A 39 -5.86 8.05 -7.80
N ILE A 40 -4.59 8.36 -8.05
CA ILE A 40 -3.44 7.74 -7.40
C ILE A 40 -2.68 8.85 -6.68
N TYR A 41 -2.37 8.61 -5.41
CA TYR A 41 -1.58 9.50 -4.57
C TYR A 41 -0.28 8.80 -4.19
N ALA A 42 0.82 9.55 -4.18
CA ALA A 42 2.14 9.05 -3.82
C ALA A 42 2.83 10.02 -2.85
N GLN A 43 3.57 9.48 -1.89
CA GLN A 43 4.32 10.23 -0.88
C GLN A 43 5.69 9.60 -0.67
N VAL A 44 6.73 10.41 -0.50
CA VAL A 44 8.08 9.96 -0.15
C VAL A 44 8.23 10.04 1.37
N ILE A 45 8.52 8.91 2.03
CA ILE A 45 8.51 8.74 3.50
C ILE A 45 9.68 7.88 3.97
#